data_AF-A0A1W1Z8J5-F1
#
_entry.id   AF-A0A1W1Z8J5-F1
#
_cell.length_a   1.000
_cell.length_b   1.000
_cell.length_c   1.000
_cell.angle_alpha   90.00
_cell.angle_beta   90.00
_cell.angle_gamma   90.00
#
_symmetry.space_group_name_H-M   'P 1'
#
loop_
_entity.id
_entity.type
_entity.pdbx_description
1 polymer ?
#
loop_
_entity_poly.entity_id
_entity_poly.type
_entity_poly.pdbx_seq_one_letter_code
_entity_poly.pdbx_strand_id
1 'polypeptide(L)'
;MSIIHVSTEEARELATRTLNLAEELNSLILSQDNIINDELPPVLEGQTAQSFIDQYDHLRPSLVASYDMLVNVAGQLNSIITGFEDRDQNMSAQVNQ
;
A
#
# COMPACT_ATOMS: atom_id res chain seq x y z
N MET A 1 -14.73 -27.68 7.52
CA MET A 1 -14.10 -26.64 6.69
C MET A 1 -14.46 -25.31 7.33
N SER A 2 -13.52 -24.61 7.94
CA SER A 2 -13.79 -23.29 8.53
C SER A 2 -13.99 -22.31 7.39
N ILE A 3 -15.24 -21.95 7.12
CA ILE A 3 -15.56 -20.77 6.32
C ILE A 3 -15.06 -19.60 7.15
N ILE A 4 -13.95 -19.01 6.72
CA ILE A 4 -13.43 -17.76 7.28
C ILE A 4 -14.56 -16.74 7.13
N HIS A 5 -15.35 -16.52 8.18
CA HIS A 5 -16.27 -15.40 8.31
C HIS A 5 -15.43 -14.20 8.73
N VAL A 6 -14.61 -13.68 7.82
CA VAL A 6 -14.27 -12.26 7.91
C VAL A 6 -15.54 -11.57 7.42
N SER A 7 -16.16 -10.79 8.30
CA SER A 7 -17.30 -9.96 7.88
C SER A 7 -16.84 -9.00 6.79
N THR A 8 -17.73 -8.64 5.87
CA THR A 8 -17.44 -7.63 4.83
C THR A 8 -16.93 -6.32 5.43
N GLU A 9 -17.38 -5.99 6.64
CA GLU A 9 -16.90 -4.85 7.42
C GLU A 9 -15.44 -5.01 7.87
N GLU A 10 -15.07 -6.12 8.51
CA GLU A 10 -13.68 -6.38 8.92
C GLU A 10 -12.73 -6.40 7.71
N ALA A 11 -13.17 -6.93 6.57
CA ALA A 11 -12.40 -6.89 5.33
C ALA A 11 -12.20 -5.44 4.83
N ARG A 12 -13.22 -4.59 4.97
CA ARG A 12 -13.18 -3.17 4.58
C ARG A 12 -12.24 -2.37 5.47
N GLU A 13 -12.26 -2.63 6.77
CA GLU A 13 -11.31 -2.06 7.73
C GLU A 13 -9.87 -2.47 7.39
N LEU A 14 -9.64 -3.75 7.08
CA LEU A 14 -8.33 -4.25 6.69
C LEU A 14 -7.84 -3.61 5.37
N ALA A 15 -8.70 -3.51 4.36
CA ALA A 15 -8.37 -2.87 3.08
C ALA A 15 -7.97 -1.40 3.29
N THR A 16 -8.73 -0.68 4.12
CA THR A 16 -8.46 0.72 4.48
C THR A 16 -7.13 0.85 5.21
N ARG A 17 -6.87 -0.04 6.18
CA ARG A 17 -5.60 -0.04 6.93
C ARG A 17 -4.40 -0.32 6.02
N THR A 18 -4.52 -1.27 5.09
CA THR A 18 -3.46 -1.56 4.12
C THR A 18 -3.20 -0.37 3.20
N LEU A 19 -4.25 0.33 2.77
CA LEU A 19 -4.11 1.54 1.96
C LEU A 19 -3.40 2.65 2.72
N ASN A 20 -3.77 2.89 3.98
CA ASN A 20 -3.10 3.89 4.83
C ASN A 20 -1.60 3.58 4.99
N LEU A 21 -1.23 2.31 5.19
CA LEU A 21 0.18 1.90 5.25
C LEU A 21 0.92 2.18 3.92
N ALA A 22 0.25 2.01 2.78
CA ALA A 22 0.82 2.37 1.49
C ALA A 22 1.06 3.89 1.38
N GLU A 23 0.10 4.71 1.82
CA GLU A 23 0.21 6.16 1.81
C GLU A 23 1.32 6.68 2.75
N GLU A 24 1.44 6.10 3.94
CA GLU A 24 2.54 6.38 4.88
C GLU A 24 3.90 6.03 4.26
N LEU A 25 4.01 4.86 3.62
CA LEU A 25 5.23 4.44 2.94
C LEU A 25 5.58 5.38 1.78
N ASN A 26 4.60 5.78 0.96
CA ASN A 26 4.82 6.73 -0.12
C ASN A 26 5.29 8.09 0.39
N SER A 27 4.69 8.58 1.48
CA SER A 27 5.11 9.82 2.13
C SER A 27 6.55 9.73 2.64
N LEU A 28 6.95 8.58 3.19
CA LEU A 28 8.32 8.32 3.61
C LEU A 28 9.29 8.29 2.42
N ILE A 29 8.91 7.66 1.30
CA ILE A 29 9.73 7.65 0.08
C ILE A 29 9.97 9.08 -0.40
N LEU A 30 8.92 9.89 -0.51
CA LEU A 30 9.03 11.30 -0.95
C LEU A 30 9.86 12.15 0.02
N SER A 31 9.72 11.91 1.33
CA SER A 31 10.54 12.58 2.34
C SER A 31 12.03 12.23 2.19
N GLN A 32 12.33 10.94 1.98
CA GLN A 32 13.70 10.50 1.72
C GLN A 32 14.25 11.03 0.40
N ASP A 33 13.43 11.07 -0.66
CA ASP A 33 13.79 11.68 -1.95
C ASP A 33 14.25 13.12 -1.74
N ASN A 34 13.51 13.93 -0.96
CA ASN A 34 13.86 15.33 -0.67
C ASN A 34 15.15 15.44 0.17
N ILE A 35 15.27 14.65 1.24
CA ILE A 35 16.45 14.68 2.11
C ILE A 35 17.71 14.37 1.29
N ILE A 36 17.65 13.35 0.44
CA ILE A 36 18.82 12.83 -0.24
C ILE A 36 19.22 13.68 -1.44
N ASN A 37 18.24 14.20 -2.18
CA ASN A 37 18.53 14.98 -3.39
C ASN A 37 18.68 16.48 -3.13
N ASP A 38 18.05 17.03 -2.10
CA ASP A 38 18.01 18.48 -1.87
C ASP A 38 18.75 18.89 -0.59
N GLU A 39 18.60 18.15 0.51
CA GLU A 39 19.12 18.57 1.83
C GLU A 39 20.54 18.08 2.13
N LEU A 40 20.88 16.85 1.73
CA LEU A 40 22.20 16.25 1.98
C LEU A 40 23.33 16.83 1.13
N PRO A 41 23.16 17.12 -0.17
CA PRO A 41 24.27 17.60 -1.02
C PRO A 41 24.93 18.91 -0.57
N PRO A 42 24.20 19.89 0.02
CA PRO A 42 24.81 21.09 0.60
C PRO A 42 25.64 20.83 1.87
N VAL A 43 25.37 19.74 2.60
CA VAL A 43 25.95 19.43 3.92
C VAL A 43 27.10 18.42 3.83
N LEU A 44 27.04 17.52 2.84
CA LEU A 44 28.05 16.52 2.57
C LEU A 44 28.83 16.92 1.31
N GLU A 45 30.10 17.31 1.45
CA GLU A 45 30.95 17.62 0.30
C GLU A 45 31.50 16.34 -0.37
N GLY A 46 31.43 16.30 -1.71
CA GLY A 46 32.20 15.37 -2.53
C GLY A 46 31.69 13.92 -2.56
N GLN A 47 32.62 12.96 -2.54
CA GLN A 47 32.37 11.52 -2.81
C GLN A 47 31.43 10.84 -1.80
N THR A 48 31.33 11.35 -0.58
CA THR A 48 30.46 10.79 0.46
C THR A 48 28.99 11.03 0.14
N ALA A 49 28.62 12.24 -0.31
CA ALA A 49 27.26 12.54 -0.73
C ALA A 49 26.83 11.65 -1.91
N GLN A 50 27.71 11.50 -2.90
CA GLN A 50 27.44 10.66 -4.06
C GLN A 50 27.18 9.20 -3.67
N SER A 51 27.99 8.64 -2.75
CA SER A 51 27.80 7.26 -2.27
C SER A 51 26.45 7.05 -1.55
N PHE A 52 25.95 8.07 -0.82
CA PHE A 52 24.64 7.99 -0.18
C PHE A 52 23.50 8.07 -1.21
N ILE A 53 23.60 8.96 -2.19
CA ILE A 53 22.65 9.05 -3.31
C ILE A 53 22.60 7.72 -4.07
N ASP A 54 23.77 7.18 -4.44
CA ASP A 54 23.87 5.91 -5.16
C ASP A 54 23.23 4.76 -4.37
N GLN A 55 23.48 4.66 -3.06
CA GLN A 55 22.87 3.63 -2.21
C GLN A 55 21.34 3.76 -2.16
N TYR A 56 20.83 4.99 -2.07
CA TYR A 56 19.41 5.22 -2.05
C TYR A 56 18.75 4.93 -3.38
N ASP A 57 19.37 5.30 -4.50
CA ASP A 57 18.89 4.97 -5.85
C ASP A 57 18.78 3.45 -6.07
N HIS A 58 19.65 2.66 -5.43
CA HIS A 58 19.54 1.20 -5.44
C HIS A 58 18.42 0.67 -4.53
N LEU A 59 18.14 1.32 -3.40
CA LEU A 59 17.14 0.89 -2.43
C LEU A 59 15.71 1.29 -2.84
N ARG A 60 15.56 2.50 -3.38
CA ARG A 60 14.28 3.14 -3.73
C ARG A 60 13.35 2.24 -4.54
N PRO A 61 13.79 1.48 -5.57
CA PRO A 61 12.92 0.58 -6.32
C PRO A 61 12.23 -0.47 -5.45
N SER A 62 12.89 -0.98 -4.40
CA SER A 62 12.30 -1.98 -3.50
C SER A 62 11.24 -1.39 -2.55
N LEU A 63 11.41 -0.12 -2.17
CA LEU A 63 10.40 0.63 -1.42
C LEU A 63 9.16 0.90 -2.28
N VAL A 64 9.36 1.30 -3.54
CA VAL A 64 8.27 1.47 -4.52
C VAL A 64 7.54 0.15 -4.77
N ALA A 65 8.27 -0.95 -4.94
CA ALA A 65 7.65 -2.28 -5.10
C ALA A 65 6.83 -2.70 -3.87
N SER A 66 7.27 -2.30 -2.67
CA SER A 66 6.52 -2.56 -1.43
C SER A 66 5.24 -1.72 -1.36
N TYR A 67 5.30 -0.46 -1.80
CA TYR A 67 4.12 0.39 -1.97
C TYR A 67 3.11 -0.25 -2.94
N ASP A 68 3.58 -0.66 -4.14
CA ASP A 68 2.73 -1.29 -5.15
C ASP A 68 2.09 -2.58 -4.62
N MET A 69 2.84 -3.37 -3.85
CA MET A 69 2.31 -4.57 -3.21
C MET A 69 1.17 -4.25 -2.25
N LEU A 70 1.31 -3.24 -1.40
CA LEU A 70 0.27 -2.83 -0.44
C LEU A 70 -0.98 -2.32 -1.17
N VAL A 71 -0.82 -1.48 -2.20
CA VAL A 71 -1.94 -1.01 -3.03
C VAL A 71 -2.67 -2.19 -3.68
N ASN A 72 -1.93 -3.16 -4.23
CA ASN A 72 -2.50 -4.34 -4.86
C ASN A 72 -3.26 -5.22 -3.86
N VAL A 73 -2.76 -5.40 -2.64
CA VAL A 73 -3.45 -6.15 -1.58
C VAL A 73 -4.74 -5.43 -1.17
N ALA A 74 -4.70 -4.12 -0.96
CA ALA A 74 -5.88 -3.33 -0.64
C ALA A 74 -6.95 -3.44 -1.76
N GLY A 75 -6.54 -3.36 -3.02
CA GLY A 75 -7.44 -3.52 -4.18
C GLY A 75 -8.06 -4.92 -4.28
N GLN A 76 -7.30 -5.97 -3.98
CA GLN A 76 -7.81 -7.34 -3.92
C GLN A 76 -8.84 -7.52 -2.80
N LEU A 77 -8.56 -6.97 -1.60
CA LEU A 77 -9.51 -7.00 -0.49
C LEU A 77 -10.83 -6.29 -0.86
N ASN A 78 -10.73 -5.12 -1.49
CA ASN A 78 -11.92 -4.39 -1.94
C ASN A 78 -12.72 -5.18 -3.00
N SER A 79 -12.04 -5.82 -3.96
CA SER A 79 -12.68 -6.66 -4.97
C SER A 79 -13.42 -7.86 -4.36
N ILE A 80 -12.85 -8.47 -3.33
CA ILE A 80 -13.48 -9.58 -2.59
C ILE A 80 -14.74 -9.09 -1.88
N ILE A 81 -14.70 -7.93 -1.22
CA ILE A 81 -15.84 -7.34 -0.51
C ILE A 81 -17.00 -7.08 -1.48
N THR A 82 -16.75 -6.40 -2.60
CA THR A 82 -17.78 -6.14 -3.62
C THR A 82 -18.39 -7.45 -4.13
N GLY A 83 -17.58 -8.48 -4.38
CA GLY A 83 -18.06 -9.79 -4.81
C GLY A 83 -18.94 -10.51 -3.77
N PHE A 84 -18.74 -10.26 -2.48
CA PHE A 84 -19.62 -10.78 -1.42
C PHE A 84 -20.92 -9.97 -1.33
N GLU A 85 -20.85 -8.64 -1.37
CA GLU A 85 -22.03 -7.76 -1.37
C GLU A 85 -22.97 -8.05 -2.54
N ASP A 86 -22.43 -8.26 -3.74
CA ASP A 86 -23.21 -8.62 -4.93
C ASP A 86 -23.91 -9.98 -4.78
N ARG A 87 -23.24 -10.96 -4.15
CA ARG A 87 -23.85 -12.28 -3.89
C ARG A 87 -24.98 -12.18 -2.87
N ASP A 88 -24.79 -11.43 -1.80
CA ASP A 88 -25.81 -11.24 -0.75
C ASP A 88 -27.06 -10.53 -1.28
N GLN A 89 -26.88 -9.50 -2.13
CA GLN A 89 -28.00 -8.81 -2.77
C GLN A 89 -28.80 -9.75 -3.70
N ASN A 90 -28.11 -10.56 -4.50
CA ASN A 90 -28.74 -11.51 -5.40
C ASN A 90 -29.49 -12.63 -4.64
N MET A 91 -28.91 -13.15 -3.56
CA MET A 91 -29.58 -14.14 -2.70
C MET A 91 -30.82 -13.55 -2.03
N SER A 92 -30.73 -12.32 -1.51
CA SER A 92 -31.87 -11.62 -0.90
C SER A 92 -33.00 -11.37 -1.90
N ALA A 93 -32.68 -11.05 -3.15
CA ALA A 93 -33.67 -10.89 -4.20
C ALA A 93 -34.39 -12.21 -4.57
N GLN A 94 -33.69 -13.34 -4.45
CA GLN A 94 -34.20 -14.66 -4.81
C GLN A 94 -35.04 -15.31 -3.69
N VAL A 95 -34.75 -14.99 -2.42
CA VAL A 95 -35.52 -15.45 -1.25
C VAL A 95 -36.83 -14.67 -1.08
N ASN A 96 -36.92 -13.46 -1.63
CA ASN A 96 -38.11 -12.61 -1.58
C ASN A 96 -39.06 -12.80 -2.78
N GLN A 97 -38.86 -13.83 -3.61
CA GLN A 97 -39.77 -14.29 -4.67
C GLN A 97 -40.45 -15.61 -4.28
#